data_AF-A0A653BSF6-F1
#
_entry.id   AF-A0A653BSF6-F1
#
_cell.length_a   1.000
_cell.length_b   1.000
_cell.length_c   1.000
_cell.angle_alpha   90.00
_cell.angle_beta   90.00
_cell.angle_gamma   90.00
#
_symmetry.space_group_name_H-M   'P 1'
#
loop_
_entity.id
_entity.type
_entity.pdbx_description
1 polymer ?
#
loop_
_entity_poly.entity_id
_entity_poly.type
_entity_poly.pdbx_seq_one_letter_code
_entity_poly.pdbx_strand_id
1 'polypeptide(L)'
;MECITKQLYYFWMILPSINQLEHLSFFLTSHFVIVMYQCYQCLKTYRRSDSLKRHIRLECNKPALHPCENCGKSYKWHASLVRHLKYECNKEGIWPCDICDRTFKHRFNLVTHLKTHSRLELWSIRK
;
A
#
# COMPACT_ATOMS: atom_id res chain seq x y z
N MET A 1 -14.27 -16.57 -7.93
CA MET A 1 -12.94 -15.96 -7.66
C MET A 1 -12.03 -17.03 -7.07
N GLU A 2 -11.65 -18.00 -7.89
CA GLU A 2 -10.78 -19.10 -7.48
C GLU A 2 -9.34 -18.77 -7.90
N CYS A 3 -8.52 -18.31 -6.95
CA CYS A 3 -7.10 -18.01 -7.18
C CYS A 3 -6.23 -18.70 -6.12
N ILE A 4 -6.57 -19.94 -5.75
CA ILE A 4 -5.79 -20.74 -4.81
C ILE A 4 -5.43 -22.05 -5.51
N THR A 5 -4.21 -22.16 -6.03
CA THR A 5 -3.66 -23.43 -6.47
C THR A 5 -3.00 -24.10 -5.26
N LYS A 6 -3.49 -25.29 -4.89
CA LYS A 6 -2.84 -26.18 -3.91
C LYS A 6 -1.84 -27.03 -4.69
N GLN A 7 -0.58 -27.05 -4.27
CA GLN A 7 0.45 -27.91 -4.87
C GLN A 7 1.01 -28.86 -3.82
N LEU A 8 1.22 -30.13 -4.22
CA LEU A 8 1.80 -31.18 -3.40
C LEU A 8 3.31 -31.23 -3.67
N TYR A 9 4.13 -31.24 -2.62
CA TYR A 9 5.59 -31.40 -2.73
C TYR A 9 6.04 -32.61 -1.89
N TYR A 10 6.87 -33.48 -2.50
CA TYR A 10 7.46 -34.67 -1.86
C TYR A 10 8.93 -34.39 -1.51
N PHE A 11 9.31 -34.56 -0.24
CA PHE A 11 10.70 -34.37 0.21
C PHE A 11 11.26 -35.73 0.67
N TRP A 12 12.25 -36.26 -0.07
CA TRP A 12 12.92 -37.53 0.25
C TRP A 12 13.86 -37.35 1.45
N MET A 13 13.60 -38.05 2.55
CA MET A 13 14.61 -38.34 3.56
C MET A 13 14.76 -39.85 3.72
N ILE A 14 16.01 -40.28 3.78
CA ILE A 14 16.50 -41.66 3.79
C ILE A 14 15.76 -42.49 4.85
N LEU A 15 15.12 -43.58 4.43
CA LEU A 15 14.39 -44.51 5.30
C LEU A 15 15.37 -45.39 6.11
N PRO A 16 15.25 -45.49 7.45
CA PRO A 16 15.77 -46.64 8.17
C PRO A 16 14.82 -47.82 7.97
N SER A 17 15.42 -49.00 7.73
CA SER A 17 14.78 -50.31 7.58
C SER A 17 13.70 -50.58 8.64
N ILE A 18 12.41 -50.57 8.25
CA ILE A 18 11.32 -51.14 9.06
C ILE A 18 10.40 -51.98 8.16
N ASN A 19 10.36 -53.26 8.47
CA ASN A 19 9.65 -54.32 7.76
C ASN A 19 8.32 -54.63 8.49
N GLN A 20 7.25 -53.87 8.21
CA GLN A 20 5.86 -54.24 8.53
C GLN A 20 4.89 -53.56 7.53
N LEU A 21 4.25 -54.34 6.68
CA LEU A 21 3.42 -53.87 5.54
C LEU A 21 2.16 -53.10 5.93
N GLU A 22 1.71 -53.17 7.18
CA GLU A 22 0.52 -52.43 7.65
C GLU A 22 0.85 -50.99 8.08
N HIS A 23 2.04 -50.75 8.63
CA HIS A 23 2.48 -49.42 9.06
C HIS A 23 2.91 -48.50 7.90
N LEU A 24 3.19 -49.06 6.72
CA LEU A 24 3.52 -48.27 5.52
C LEU A 24 2.35 -47.39 5.07
N SER A 25 1.10 -47.88 5.16
CA SER A 25 -0.08 -47.11 4.76
C SER A 25 -0.27 -45.84 5.61
N PHE A 26 -0.03 -45.97 6.93
CA PHE A 26 -0.13 -44.87 7.89
C PHE A 26 1.09 -43.92 7.85
N PHE A 27 2.29 -44.46 7.58
CA PHE A 27 3.52 -43.66 7.46
C PHE A 27 3.54 -42.82 6.17
N LEU A 28 3.06 -43.39 5.05
CA LEU A 28 2.89 -42.69 3.77
C LEU A 28 1.84 -41.57 3.85
N THR A 29 0.79 -41.74 4.66
CA THR A 29 -0.26 -40.74 4.87
C THR A 29 0.08 -39.69 5.93
N SER A 30 0.92 -40.02 6.92
CA SER A 30 1.33 -39.08 7.98
C SER A 30 2.59 -38.27 7.68
N HIS A 31 3.50 -38.72 6.79
CA HIS A 31 4.84 -38.12 6.67
C HIS A 31 5.24 -37.56 5.28
N PHE A 32 4.43 -37.67 4.21
CA PHE A 32 4.96 -37.40 2.86
C PHE A 32 4.23 -36.38 1.97
N VAL A 33 3.09 -35.82 2.38
CA VAL A 33 2.35 -34.87 1.54
C VAL A 33 2.18 -33.55 2.26
N ILE A 34 3.10 -32.60 2.02
CA ILE A 34 2.95 -31.24 2.52
C ILE A 34 2.27 -30.39 1.44
N VAL A 35 1.04 -29.94 1.73
CA VAL A 35 0.25 -29.09 0.83
C VAL A 35 0.71 -27.64 0.97
N MET A 36 1.27 -27.08 -0.10
CA MET A 36 1.64 -25.66 -0.19
C MET A 36 0.58 -24.88 -0.97
N TYR A 37 0.44 -23.61 -0.63
CA TYR A 37 -0.40 -22.64 -1.31
C TYR A 37 0.49 -21.68 -2.09
N GLN A 38 0.29 -21.60 -3.41
CA GLN A 38 1.13 -20.76 -4.27
C GLN A 38 0.39 -19.49 -4.70
N CYS A 39 1.11 -18.36 -4.73
CA CYS A 39 0.64 -17.14 -5.34
C CYS A 39 0.82 -17.19 -6.86
N TYR A 40 -0.25 -17.07 -7.65
CA TYR A 40 -0.13 -17.11 -9.11
C TYR A 40 0.57 -15.87 -9.70
N GLN A 41 0.59 -14.74 -8.99
CA GLN A 41 1.18 -13.50 -9.50
C GLN A 41 2.71 -13.44 -9.35
N CYS A 42 3.26 -14.02 -8.27
CA CYS A 42 4.71 -13.96 -7.99
C CYS A 42 5.34 -15.33 -7.67
N LEU A 43 4.57 -16.40 -7.79
CA LEU A 43 4.97 -17.80 -7.60
C LEU A 43 5.48 -18.19 -6.21
N LYS A 44 5.46 -17.26 -5.23
CA LYS A 44 5.81 -17.55 -3.82
C LYS A 44 4.87 -18.59 -3.21
N THR A 45 5.43 -19.50 -2.44
CA THR A 45 4.73 -20.61 -1.78
C THR A 45 4.59 -20.36 -0.26
N TYR A 46 3.48 -20.84 0.29
CA TYR A 46 3.11 -20.66 1.69
C TYR A 46 2.57 -21.97 2.26
N ARG A 47 2.98 -22.32 3.49
CA ARG A 47 2.50 -23.54 4.18
C ARG A 47 1.02 -23.46 4.62
N ARG A 48 0.47 -22.25 4.70
CA ARG A 48 -0.91 -22.01 5.15
C ARG A 48 -1.65 -21.09 4.16
N SER A 49 -2.95 -21.33 4.01
CA SER A 49 -3.80 -20.55 3.10
C SER A 49 -4.02 -19.12 3.57
N ASP A 50 -4.09 -18.88 4.88
CA ASP A 50 -4.20 -17.55 5.48
C ASP A 50 -2.96 -16.68 5.19
N SER A 51 -1.78 -17.31 5.20
CA SER A 51 -0.50 -16.67 4.87
C SER A 51 -0.48 -16.24 3.41
N LEU A 52 -0.94 -17.09 2.49
CA LEU A 52 -1.11 -16.72 1.08
C LEU A 52 -2.14 -15.59 0.91
N LYS A 53 -3.31 -15.69 1.56
CA LYS A 53 -4.36 -14.65 1.48
C LYS A 53 -3.84 -13.29 1.96
N ARG A 54 -3.06 -13.28 3.04
CA ARG A 54 -2.41 -12.07 3.56
C ARG A 54 -1.40 -11.52 2.57
N HIS A 55 -0.55 -12.37 1.99
CA HIS A 55 0.40 -11.97 0.96
C HIS A 55 -0.29 -11.34 -0.25
N ILE A 56 -1.35 -11.98 -0.77
CA ILE A 56 -2.10 -11.44 -1.91
C ILE A 56 -2.65 -10.05 -1.57
N ARG A 57 -3.22 -9.88 -0.37
CA ARG A 57 -3.79 -8.60 0.04
C ARG A 57 -2.75 -7.47 0.18
N LEU A 58 -1.58 -7.79 0.74
CA LEU A 58 -0.60 -6.78 1.16
C LEU A 58 0.46 -6.46 0.10
N GLU A 59 0.78 -7.42 -0.75
CA GLU A 59 1.87 -7.29 -1.72
C GLU A 59 1.32 -7.25 -3.15
N CYS A 60 0.55 -8.27 -3.54
CA CYS A 60 0.01 -8.43 -4.90
C CYS A 60 -1.07 -7.41 -5.24
N ASN A 61 -2.03 -7.23 -4.33
CA ASN A 61 -3.12 -6.26 -4.46
C ASN A 61 -2.76 -4.92 -3.82
N LYS A 62 -1.48 -4.69 -3.50
CA LYS A 62 -1.02 -3.40 -3.01
C LYS A 62 -1.30 -2.38 -4.12
N PRO A 63 -2.07 -1.31 -3.87
CA PRO A 63 -2.30 -0.30 -4.87
C PRO A 63 -0.93 0.28 -5.29
N ALA A 64 -0.67 0.27 -6.59
CA ALA A 64 0.50 0.93 -7.14
C ALA A 64 0.50 2.39 -6.65
N LEU A 65 1.58 2.79 -5.99
CA LEU A 65 1.71 4.17 -5.55
C LEU A 65 2.10 5.03 -6.75
N HIS A 66 1.72 6.31 -6.70
CA HIS A 66 2.11 7.31 -7.66
C HIS A 66 3.33 8.07 -7.12
N PRO A 67 4.54 7.77 -7.60
CA PRO A 67 5.75 8.46 -7.17
C PRO A 67 5.82 9.88 -7.76
N CYS A 68 6.39 10.80 -6.99
CA CYS A 68 6.81 12.11 -7.45
C CYS A 68 8.26 12.04 -7.93
N GLU A 69 8.51 12.31 -9.19
CA GLU A 69 9.86 12.27 -9.78
C GLU A 69 10.78 13.37 -9.21
N ASN A 70 10.22 14.50 -8.78
CA ASN A 70 11.00 15.61 -8.23
C ASN A 70 11.53 15.38 -6.81
N CYS A 71 10.90 14.51 -6.00
CA CYS A 71 11.30 14.33 -4.59
C CYS A 71 11.23 12.89 -4.07
N GLY A 72 10.84 11.92 -4.91
CA GLY A 72 10.77 10.50 -4.56
C GLY A 72 9.59 10.11 -3.64
N LYS A 73 8.75 11.05 -3.19
CA LYS A 73 7.58 10.73 -2.35
C LYS A 73 6.51 10.01 -3.16
N SER A 74 5.91 8.98 -2.57
CA SER A 74 4.90 8.13 -3.23
C SER A 74 3.52 8.27 -2.59
N TYR A 75 2.47 8.36 -3.42
CA TYR A 75 1.11 8.62 -2.98
C TYR A 75 0.14 7.51 -3.37
N LYS A 76 -0.79 7.15 -2.48
CA LYS A 76 -1.82 6.12 -2.75
C LYS A 76 -2.79 6.48 -3.88
N TRP A 77 -3.01 7.78 -4.10
CA TRP A 77 -3.98 8.28 -5.08
C TRP A 77 -3.36 9.32 -5.99
N HIS A 78 -3.70 9.28 -7.28
CA HIS A 78 -3.23 10.25 -8.26
C HIS A 78 -3.56 11.70 -7.87
N ALA A 79 -4.76 11.96 -7.34
CA ALA A 79 -5.16 13.28 -6.85
C ALA A 79 -4.24 13.83 -5.74
N SER A 80 -3.70 12.94 -4.89
CA SER A 80 -2.73 13.32 -3.86
C SER A 80 -1.37 13.69 -4.46
N LEU A 81 -0.90 12.96 -5.49
CA LEU A 81 0.31 13.30 -6.23
C LEU A 81 0.14 14.65 -6.94
N VAL A 82 -0.96 14.88 -7.66
CA VAL A 82 -1.23 16.15 -8.36
C VAL A 82 -1.24 17.33 -7.39
N ARG A 83 -1.89 17.17 -6.23
CA ARG A 83 -1.89 18.21 -5.18
C ARG A 83 -0.48 18.48 -4.65
N HIS A 84 0.30 17.44 -4.42
CA HIS A 84 1.69 17.57 -3.99
C HIS A 84 2.55 18.29 -5.04
N LEU A 85 2.45 17.89 -6.30
CA LEU A 85 3.16 18.55 -7.40
C LEU A 85 2.79 20.03 -7.45
N LYS A 86 1.50 20.36 -7.40
CA LYS A 86 1.01 21.74 -7.50
C LYS A 86 1.46 22.67 -6.37
N TYR A 87 1.62 22.18 -5.15
CA TYR A 87 1.81 23.05 -3.97
C TYR A 87 3.13 22.88 -3.24
N GLU A 88 3.88 21.81 -3.51
CA GLU A 88 5.16 21.53 -2.84
C GLU A 88 6.33 21.46 -3.83
N CYS A 89 6.17 20.81 -4.99
CA CYS A 89 7.25 20.65 -5.98
C CYS A 89 7.28 21.74 -7.05
N ASN A 90 6.14 22.06 -7.66
CA ASN A 90 6.00 23.12 -8.67
C ASN A 90 5.65 24.42 -7.95
N LYS A 91 6.67 25.07 -7.39
CA LYS A 91 6.55 26.34 -6.66
C LYS A 91 6.32 27.55 -7.59
N GLU A 92 5.27 27.51 -8.40
CA GLU A 92 4.80 28.70 -9.12
C GLU A 92 3.37 29.04 -8.69
N GLY A 93 3.20 30.25 -8.16
CA GLY A 93 1.88 30.85 -7.90
C GLY A 93 1.14 30.27 -6.70
N ILE A 94 1.73 30.40 -5.52
CA ILE A 94 1.03 30.20 -4.25
C ILE A 94 -0.07 31.28 -4.17
N TRP A 95 -1.34 30.90 -3.96
CA TRP A 95 -2.51 31.81 -3.96
C TRP A 95 -2.23 33.08 -3.12
N PRO A 96 -1.98 34.24 -3.76
CA PRO A 96 -1.63 35.46 -3.04
C PRO A 96 -2.88 36.07 -2.40
N CYS A 97 -2.69 36.79 -1.30
CA CYS A 97 -3.72 37.64 -0.75
C CYS A 97 -3.66 39.00 -1.46
N ASP A 98 -4.81 39.50 -1.91
CA ASP A 98 -4.89 40.81 -2.58
C ASP A 98 -4.79 41.99 -1.58
N ILE A 99 -4.83 41.69 -0.27
CA ILE A 99 -4.85 42.69 0.82
C ILE A 99 -3.52 42.74 1.57
N CYS A 100 -2.68 41.69 1.50
CA CYS A 100 -1.35 41.68 2.12
C CYS A 100 -0.38 40.74 1.42
N ASP A 101 0.91 40.81 1.75
CA ASP A 101 1.97 40.03 1.11
C ASP A 101 1.98 38.53 1.47
N ARG A 102 0.91 37.99 2.09
CA ARG A 102 0.84 36.57 2.45
C ARG A 102 0.38 35.73 1.26
N THR A 103 1.10 34.64 1.02
CA THR A 103 0.75 33.64 -0.01
C THR A 103 0.36 32.31 0.64
N PHE A 104 -0.70 31.67 0.16
CA PHE A 104 -1.22 30.41 0.71
C PHE A 104 -1.12 29.20 -0.23
N LYS A 105 -0.60 28.08 0.31
CA LYS A 105 -0.49 26.81 -0.44
C LYS A 105 -1.83 26.22 -0.87
N HIS A 106 -2.96 26.59 -0.28
CA HIS A 106 -4.27 26.05 -0.64
C HIS A 106 -5.29 27.16 -0.74
N ARG A 107 -6.18 27.10 -1.73
CA ARG A 107 -7.28 28.08 -1.93
C ARG A 107 -8.15 28.22 -0.68
N PHE A 108 -8.47 27.12 -0.01
CA PHE A 108 -9.24 27.13 1.24
C PHE A 108 -8.55 27.94 2.36
N ASN A 109 -7.22 27.89 2.45
CA ASN A 109 -6.47 28.66 3.44
C ASN A 109 -6.54 30.16 3.13
N LEU A 110 -6.42 30.56 1.86
CA LEU A 110 -6.60 31.95 1.44
C LEU A 110 -8.02 32.45 1.78
N VAL A 111 -9.06 31.69 1.42
CA VAL A 111 -10.46 32.08 1.72
C VAL A 111 -10.70 32.25 3.22
N THR A 112 -10.10 31.39 4.04
CA THR A 112 -10.19 31.51 5.51
C THR A 112 -9.43 32.73 6.03
N HIS A 113 -8.25 33.01 5.46
CA HIS A 113 -7.46 34.20 5.77
C HIS A 113 -8.15 35.51 5.37
N LEU A 114 -8.85 35.57 4.23
CA LEU A 114 -9.60 36.78 3.83
C LEU A 114 -10.64 37.21 4.88
N LYS A 115 -11.17 36.27 5.67
CA LYS A 115 -12.07 36.57 6.80
C LYS A 115 -11.38 37.27 7.97
N THR A 116 -10.04 37.24 8.05
CA THR A 116 -9.30 38.03 9.04
C THR A 116 -9.20 39.48 8.60
N HIS A 117 -9.09 39.74 7.30
CA HIS A 117 -9.16 41.10 6.75
C HIS A 117 -10.53 41.71 6.97
N SER A 118 -11.63 41.00 6.70
CA SER A 118 -12.98 41.53 6.99
C SER A 118 -13.23 41.85 8.47
N ARG A 119 -12.46 41.27 9.39
CA ARG A 119 -12.53 41.54 10.84
C ARG A 119 -11.61 42.69 11.27
N LEU A 120 -10.54 42.95 10.51
CA LEU A 120 -9.53 44.00 10.75
C LEU A 120 -9.76 45.27 9.91
N GLU A 121 -10.49 45.21 8.79
CA GLU A 121 -10.94 46.36 7.98
C GLU A 121 -11.76 47.36 8.81
N LEU A 122 -12.37 46.91 9.91
CA LEU A 122 -13.05 47.78 10.87
C LEU A 122 -12.07 48.63 11.72
N TRP A 123 -10.77 48.33 11.73
CA TRP A 123 -9.76 49.09 12.47
C TRP A 123 -9.02 50.12 11.60
N SER A 124 -9.01 49.97 10.27
CA SER A 124 -8.41 50.95 9.35
C SER A 124 -9.35 52.09 8.94
N ILE A 125 -10.65 52.00 9.24
CA ILE A 125 -11.65 53.06 8.96
C ILE A 125 -11.78 54.04 10.15
N ARG A 126 -11.00 53.87 11.24
CA ARG A 126 -11.06 54.70 12.46
C ARG A 126 -9.84 55.60 12.68
N LYS A 127 -9.16 56.04 11.63
CA LYS A 127 -8.10 57.05 11.76
C LYS A 127 -8.30 58.22 10.80
#